data_AF-A0A8S2NA70-F1
#
_entry.id   AF-A0A8S2NA70-F1
#
_cell.length_a   1.000
_cell.length_b   1.000
_cell.length_c   1.000
_cell.angle_alpha   90.00
_cell.angle_beta   90.00
_cell.angle_gamma   90.00
#
_symmetry.space_group_name_H-M   'P 1'
#
loop_
_entity.id
_entity.type
_entity.pdbx_description
1 polymer ?
#
loop_
_entity_poly.entity_id
_entity_poly.type
_entity_poly.pdbx_seq_one_letter_code
_entity_poly.pdbx_strand_id
1 'polypeptide(L)'
;PPLIQAQSAIFQSSLGKSIQLRCSAVVPFDTKIYWHRIDNNTTIKFRQQQKQKTAGDIIQTVLYLKEIDKTDFGLYSCIADSKAGQSHATIELREHRRSTNSKVIENNDLSTSRMTMLKRNKISDQTTMSIETSQASSCFSLLYLSFTMIQIILYNLT
;
A
#
# COMPACT_ATOMS: atom_id res chain seq x y z
N PRO A 1 -17.69 17.10 9.29
CA PRO A 1 -16.99 15.86 9.67
C PRO A 1 -15.47 16.09 9.83
N PRO A 2 -14.77 15.34 10.71
CA PRO A 2 -13.31 15.39 10.85
C PRO A 2 -12.59 14.93 9.57
N LEU A 3 -11.31 15.28 9.43
CA LEU A 3 -10.45 14.72 8.39
C LEU A 3 -9.55 13.66 9.01
N ILE A 4 -9.58 12.44 8.49
CA ILE A 4 -8.73 11.33 8.94
C ILE A 4 -8.00 10.68 7.76
N GLN A 5 -6.73 10.32 7.99
CA GLN A 5 -5.86 9.75 6.97
C GLN A 5 -5.05 8.60 7.57
N ALA A 6 -5.00 7.50 6.85
CA ALA A 6 -4.10 6.40 7.14
C ALA A 6 -2.68 6.70 6.60
N GLN A 7 -1.64 6.27 7.31
CA GLN A 7 -0.27 6.40 6.83
C GLN A 7 -0.02 5.56 5.57
N SER A 8 -0.74 4.44 5.43
CA SER A 8 -0.62 3.55 4.28
C SER A 8 -1.95 2.84 4.04
N ALA A 9 -2.38 2.73 2.79
CA ALA A 9 -3.59 1.99 2.42
C ALA A 9 -3.41 0.47 2.56
N ILE A 10 -2.20 -0.04 2.32
CA ILE A 10 -1.85 -1.45 2.43
C ILE A 10 -0.60 -1.57 3.31
N PHE A 11 -0.66 -2.44 4.31
CA PHE A 11 0.47 -2.81 5.16
C PHE A 11 0.77 -4.30 5.01
N GLN A 12 2.01 -4.66 4.70
CA GLN A 12 2.42 -6.06 4.54
C GLN A 12 3.25 -6.52 5.73
N SER A 13 2.96 -7.70 6.27
CA SER A 13 3.74 -8.29 7.36
C SER A 13 3.70 -9.81 7.35
N SER A 14 4.75 -10.44 7.88
CA SER A 14 4.82 -11.89 8.07
C SER A 14 4.24 -12.30 9.42
N LEU A 15 3.80 -13.55 9.52
CA LEU A 15 3.32 -14.17 10.76
C LEU A 15 4.32 -14.03 11.92
N GLY A 16 3.80 -13.92 13.14
CA GLY A 16 4.57 -13.79 14.38
C GLY A 16 5.22 -12.42 14.60
N LYS A 17 5.12 -11.49 13.65
CA LYS A 17 5.64 -10.13 13.81
C LYS A 17 4.70 -9.26 14.64
N SER A 18 5.28 -8.31 15.36
CA SER A 18 4.52 -7.23 15.98
C SER A 18 4.58 -5.99 15.09
N ILE A 19 3.42 -5.39 14.81
CA ILE A 19 3.27 -4.28 13.86
C ILE A 19 2.51 -3.10 14.46
N GLN A 20 2.54 -1.98 13.75
CA GLN A 20 1.86 -0.74 14.13
C GLN A 20 1.14 -0.14 12.93
N LEU A 21 -0.19 -0.12 12.98
CA LEU A 21 -1.00 0.61 12.02
C LEU A 21 -1.18 2.04 12.52
N ARG A 22 -1.07 3.04 11.63
CA ARG A 22 -1.12 4.45 12.03
C ARG A 22 -2.12 5.25 11.21
N CYS A 23 -2.85 6.12 11.90
CA CYS A 23 -3.65 7.17 11.31
C CYS A 23 -3.34 8.52 11.97
N SER A 24 -3.54 9.59 11.22
CA SER A 24 -3.57 10.97 11.69
C SER A 24 -4.91 11.59 11.35
N ALA A 25 -5.48 12.34 12.27
CA ALA A 25 -6.71 13.07 12.05
C ALA A 25 -6.54 14.54 12.42
N VAL A 26 -7.07 15.42 11.58
CA VAL A 26 -7.29 16.84 11.90
C VAL A 26 -8.72 16.95 12.39
N VAL A 27 -8.86 17.29 13.67
CA VAL A 27 -10.13 17.12 14.38
C VAL A 27 -10.50 18.39 15.16
N PRO A 28 -11.79 18.75 15.21
CA PRO A 28 -12.28 19.73 16.16
C PRO A 28 -12.22 19.18 17.60
N PHE A 29 -12.34 20.07 18.59
CA PHE A 29 -12.54 19.70 19.99
C PHE A 29 -13.68 18.68 20.15
N ASP A 30 -13.57 17.77 21.12
CA ASP A 30 -14.51 16.67 21.39
C ASP A 30 -14.62 15.54 20.35
N THR A 31 -13.57 15.29 19.54
CA THR A 31 -13.58 14.16 18.60
C THR A 31 -13.07 12.86 19.26
N LYS A 32 -13.84 11.79 19.13
CA LYS A 32 -13.43 10.44 19.57
C LYS A 32 -12.76 9.72 18.40
N ILE A 33 -11.60 9.12 18.66
CA ILE A 33 -10.92 8.27 17.68
C ILE A 33 -10.83 6.85 18.21
N TYR A 34 -11.21 5.89 17.38
CA TYR A 34 -11.12 4.47 17.71
C TYR A 34 -10.82 3.64 16.47
N TRP A 35 -10.25 2.46 16.69
CA TRP A 35 -10.04 1.48 15.63
C TRP A 35 -11.19 0.47 15.58
N HIS A 36 -11.40 -0.11 14.41
CA HIS A 36 -12.41 -1.12 14.17
C HIS A 36 -11.93 -2.09 13.10
N ARG A 37 -12.26 -3.36 13.25
CA ARG A 37 -11.96 -4.39 12.24
C ARG A 37 -13.24 -4.70 11.46
N ILE A 38 -13.21 -4.48 10.14
CA ILE A 38 -14.40 -4.45 9.27
C ILE A 38 -15.04 -5.84 9.13
N ASP A 39 -14.24 -6.89 9.16
CA ASP A 39 -14.63 -8.24 8.75
C ASP A 39 -15.41 -9.03 9.82
N ASN A 40 -15.57 -8.54 11.06
CA ASN A 40 -16.37 -9.24 12.07
C ASN A 40 -17.01 -8.35 13.16
N ASN A 41 -17.03 -7.02 13.00
CA ASN A 41 -17.49 -6.08 14.03
C ASN A 41 -16.86 -6.33 15.43
N THR A 42 -15.72 -7.03 15.48
CA THR A 42 -15.19 -7.62 16.72
C THR A 42 -14.42 -6.57 17.48
N THR A 43 -14.67 -6.49 18.79
CA THR A 43 -13.88 -5.65 19.70
C THR A 43 -12.39 -5.97 19.57
N ILE A 44 -11.58 -4.92 19.46
CA ILE A 44 -10.12 -4.99 19.47
C ILE A 44 -9.66 -5.90 20.62
N LYS A 45 -8.98 -7.00 20.31
CA LYS A 45 -8.64 -8.08 21.27
C LYS A 45 -7.46 -7.70 22.18
N PHE A 46 -7.23 -8.45 23.26
CA PHE A 46 -6.13 -8.25 24.22
C PHE A 46 -4.70 -8.18 23.62
N ARG A 47 -4.44 -8.81 22.45
CA ARG A 47 -3.16 -8.71 21.73
C ARG A 47 -3.00 -7.38 20.97
N GLN A 48 -3.98 -6.50 21.07
CA GLN A 48 -4.05 -5.24 20.37
C GLN A 48 -4.09 -4.11 21.39
N GLN A 49 -3.29 -3.06 21.17
CA GLN A 49 -3.26 -1.89 22.04
C GLN A 49 -3.40 -0.63 21.19
N GLN A 50 -4.31 0.26 21.59
CA GLN A 50 -4.46 1.56 20.95
C GLN A 50 -3.67 2.60 21.76
N LYS A 51 -2.89 3.44 21.09
CA LYS A 51 -2.29 4.65 21.69
C LYS A 51 -2.67 5.87 20.87
N GLN A 52 -2.81 6.99 21.55
CA GLN A 52 -3.12 8.28 20.94
C GLN A 52 -2.16 9.34 21.46
N LYS A 53 -1.79 10.27 20.57
CA LYS A 53 -1.03 11.48 20.90
C LYS A 53 -1.75 12.66 20.26
N THR A 54 -1.94 13.71 21.04
CA THR A 54 -2.63 14.93 20.60
C THR A 54 -1.63 16.08 20.59
N ALA A 55 -1.63 16.86 19.51
CA ALA A 55 -0.83 18.07 19.35
C ALA A 55 -1.67 19.12 18.61
N GLY A 56 -2.24 20.08 19.36
CA GLY A 56 -3.24 21.01 18.82
C GLY A 56 -4.44 20.25 18.27
N ASP A 57 -4.84 20.59 17.05
CA ASP A 57 -5.99 19.99 16.34
C ASP A 57 -5.64 18.67 15.64
N ILE A 58 -4.42 18.15 15.83
CA ILE A 58 -3.96 16.91 15.22
C ILE A 58 -3.90 15.80 16.26
N ILE A 59 -4.59 14.69 15.99
CA ILE A 59 -4.48 13.46 16.76
C ILE A 59 -3.81 12.38 15.91
N GLN A 60 -2.72 11.81 16.42
CA GLN A 60 -2.11 10.61 15.88
C GLN A 60 -2.57 9.40 16.68
N THR A 61 -3.11 8.39 16.00
CA THR A 61 -3.51 7.12 16.61
C THR A 61 -2.70 5.97 16.04
N VAL A 62 -2.32 5.05 16.91
CA VAL A 62 -1.54 3.86 16.57
C VAL A 62 -2.24 2.63 17.15
N LEU A 63 -2.53 1.66 16.29
CA LEU A 63 -2.96 0.32 16.68
C LEU A 63 -1.75 -0.61 16.65
N TYR A 64 -1.34 -1.09 17.82
CA TYR A 64 -0.29 -2.07 17.98
C TYR A 64 -0.92 -3.45 17.90
N LEU A 65 -0.43 -4.31 17.00
CA LEU A 65 -0.80 -5.73 16.96
C LEU A 65 0.45 -6.54 17.30
N LYS A 66 0.38 -7.38 18.34
CA LYS A 66 1.49 -8.24 18.75
C LYS A 66 1.34 -9.64 18.19
N GLU A 67 2.45 -10.21 17.72
CA GLU A 67 2.54 -11.59 17.26
C GLU A 67 1.41 -11.98 16.29
N ILE A 68 1.33 -11.27 15.16
CA ILE A 68 0.21 -11.44 14.23
C ILE A 68 0.08 -12.88 13.72
N ASP A 69 -1.13 -13.41 13.72
CA ASP A 69 -1.45 -14.70 13.13
C ASP A 69 -2.32 -14.57 11.87
N LYS A 70 -2.68 -15.71 11.26
CA LYS A 70 -3.48 -15.72 10.02
C LYS A 70 -4.83 -15.03 10.19
N THR A 71 -5.39 -15.03 11.39
CA THR A 71 -6.68 -14.42 11.68
C THR A 71 -6.58 -12.91 11.87
N ASP A 72 -5.37 -12.35 12.04
CA ASP A 72 -5.18 -10.90 12.19
C ASP A 72 -5.13 -10.17 10.83
N PHE A 73 -4.88 -10.86 9.72
CA PHE A 73 -4.94 -10.23 8.38
C PHE A 73 -6.38 -9.85 8.02
N GLY A 74 -6.54 -8.71 7.35
CA GLY A 74 -7.86 -8.15 7.02
C GLY A 74 -7.87 -6.63 6.95
N LEU A 75 -9.07 -6.06 7.03
CA LEU A 75 -9.30 -4.62 6.89
C LEU A 75 -9.50 -3.96 8.26
N TYR A 76 -8.70 -2.93 8.52
CA TYR A 76 -8.74 -2.13 9.73
C TYR A 76 -9.18 -0.72 9.39
N SER A 77 -10.17 -0.19 10.10
CA SER A 77 -10.65 1.17 9.95
C SER A 77 -10.30 1.97 11.19
N CYS A 78 -9.64 3.11 11.02
CA CYS A 78 -9.56 4.13 12.06
C CYS A 78 -10.71 5.13 11.82
N ILE A 79 -11.48 5.40 12.86
CA ILE A 79 -12.72 6.17 12.78
C ILE A 79 -12.56 7.39 13.67
N ALA A 80 -12.85 8.57 13.12
CA ALA A 80 -12.97 9.83 13.85
C ALA A 80 -14.44 10.24 13.89
N ASP A 81 -14.98 10.30 15.10
CA ASP A 81 -16.39 10.56 15.38
C ASP A 81 -16.53 11.86 16.18
N SER A 82 -17.21 12.84 15.60
CA SER A 82 -17.47 14.13 16.22
C SER A 82 -18.93 14.55 16.01
N LYS A 83 -19.36 15.59 16.73
CA LYS A 83 -20.72 16.14 16.59
C LYS A 83 -21.06 16.57 15.16
N ALA A 84 -20.06 16.92 14.35
CA ALA A 84 -20.22 17.33 12.95
C ALA A 84 -20.23 16.15 11.96
N GLY A 85 -20.25 14.91 12.47
CA GLY A 85 -20.30 13.67 11.67
C GLY A 85 -19.06 12.81 11.83
N GLN A 86 -19.10 11.66 11.16
CA GLN A 86 -18.06 10.64 11.22
C GLN A 86 -17.21 10.63 9.94
N SER A 87 -15.93 10.32 10.08
CA SER A 87 -15.02 10.03 8.98
C SER A 87 -14.18 8.80 9.31
N HIS A 88 -13.70 8.08 8.29
CA HIS A 88 -12.87 6.91 8.50
C HIS A 88 -11.78 6.76 7.43
N ALA A 89 -10.68 6.12 7.79
CA ALA A 89 -9.65 5.69 6.85
C ALA A 89 -9.34 4.21 7.08
N THR A 90 -9.15 3.48 5.98
CA THR A 90 -8.99 2.02 6.00
C THR A 90 -7.57 1.62 5.64
N ILE A 91 -7.08 0.59 6.31
CA ILE A 91 -5.78 -0.04 6.09
C ILE A 91 -6.00 -1.54 5.89
N GLU A 92 -5.49 -2.07 4.79
CA GLU A 92 -5.49 -3.50 4.51
C GLU A 92 -4.19 -4.14 5.00
N LEU A 93 -4.28 -5.02 5.99
CA LEU A 93 -3.16 -5.81 6.49
C LEU A 93 -3.06 -7.12 5.70
N ARG A 94 -1.99 -7.26 4.90
CA ARG A 94 -1.73 -8.44 4.05
C ARG A 94 -0.56 -9.29 4.55
N GLU A 95 -0.68 -10.59 4.35
CA GLU A 95 0.39 -11.54 4.66
C GLU A 95 1.55 -11.39 3.66
N HIS A 96 2.74 -11.08 4.16
CA HIS A 96 3.97 -11.16 3.39
C HIS A 96 4.58 -12.55 3.55
N ARG A 97 4.40 -13.39 2.54
CA ARG A 97 5.04 -14.71 2.47
C ARG A 97 6.43 -14.55 1.88
N ARG A 98 7.46 -14.84 2.67
CA ARG A 98 8.78 -15.10 2.09
C ARG A 98 8.67 -16.37 1.25
N SER A 99 9.00 -16.30 -0.04
CA SER A 99 9.16 -17.49 -0.86
C SER A 99 10.35 -18.29 -0.33
N THR A 100 10.10 -19.26 0.54
CA THR A 100 11.06 -20.33 0.76
C THR A 100 11.05 -21.18 -0.50
N ASN A 101 12.09 -21.06 -1.35
CA ASN A 101 12.37 -22.10 -2.33
C ASN A 101 12.32 -23.44 -1.59
N SER A 102 11.40 -24.30 -2.00
CA SER A 102 11.14 -25.58 -1.36
C SER A 102 12.43 -26.38 -1.22
N LYS A 103 12.97 -26.46 0.00
CA LYS A 103 13.81 -27.60 0.38
C LYS A 103 12.87 -28.80 0.55
N VAL A 104 12.49 -29.43 -0.56
CA VAL A 104 12.12 -30.84 -0.53
C VAL A 104 13.45 -31.58 -0.53
N ILE A 105 13.97 -31.88 0.67
CA ILE A 105 14.98 -32.93 0.84
C ILE A 105 14.18 -34.20 1.08
N GLU A 106 13.88 -34.91 -0.01
CA GLU A 106 13.61 -36.34 0.03
C GLU A 106 14.88 -37.01 -0.51
N ASN A 107 15.74 -37.47 0.40
CA ASN A 107 16.97 -38.16 0.05
C ASN A 107 16.66 -39.63 -0.24
N ASN A 108 16.62 -40.01 -1.52
CA ASN A 108 17.51 -41.01 -2.16
C ASN A 108 16.82 -41.60 -3.41
N ASP A 109 17.14 -41.03 -4.57
CA ASP A 109 17.52 -41.84 -5.74
C ASP A 109 18.26 -40.94 -6.74
N LEU A 110 19.59 -41.06 -6.72
CA LEU A 110 20.48 -40.38 -7.67
C LEU A 110 20.81 -41.34 -8.81
N SER A 111 20.25 -41.05 -9.99
CA SER A 111 20.88 -41.07 -11.32
C SER A 111 19.77 -41.29 -12.36
N THR A 112 19.45 -40.36 -13.25
CA THR A 112 20.36 -39.95 -14.33
C THR A 112 19.71 -38.78 -15.08
N SER A 113 20.47 -37.71 -15.30
CA SER A 113 20.16 -36.58 -16.17
C SER A 113 19.79 -37.01 -17.60
N ARG A 114 18.72 -36.44 -18.17
CA ARG A 114 18.67 -36.00 -19.59
C ARG A 114 17.76 -34.78 -19.74
N MET A 115 18.35 -33.58 -19.81
CA MET A 115 17.77 -32.48 -20.57
C MET A 115 17.83 -32.85 -22.05
N THR A 116 16.71 -32.79 -22.76
CA THR A 116 16.72 -32.64 -24.22
C THR A 116 15.90 -31.43 -24.59
N MET A 117 16.62 -30.45 -25.13
CA MET A 117 16.13 -29.19 -25.67
C MET A 117 15.23 -29.47 -26.88
N LEU A 118 14.01 -28.93 -26.89
CA LEU A 118 13.30 -28.75 -28.16
C LEU A 118 13.91 -27.53 -28.87
N LYS A 119 14.84 -27.81 -29.78
CA LYS A 119 15.36 -26.88 -30.78
C LYS A 119 14.52 -27.04 -32.05
N ARG A 120 13.87 -25.97 -32.52
CA ARG A 120 13.48 -25.83 -33.94
C ARG A 120 13.90 -24.45 -34.43
N ASN A 121 14.64 -24.42 -35.54
CA ASN A 121 15.39 -23.26 -36.06
C ASN A 121 14.93 -22.93 -37.51
N LYS A 122 14.51 -21.67 -37.71
CA LYS A 122 14.71 -20.69 -38.83
C LYS A 122 14.48 -21.03 -40.32
N ILE A 123 13.70 -20.17 -41.01
CA ILE A 123 13.93 -19.43 -42.31
C ILE A 123 12.68 -18.53 -42.53
N SER A 124 12.72 -17.21 -42.26
CA SER A 124 12.91 -16.06 -43.18
C SER A 124 11.86 -15.91 -44.29
N ASP A 125 10.98 -14.90 -44.17
CA ASP A 125 10.82 -13.85 -45.18
C ASP A 125 10.22 -12.56 -44.59
N GLN A 126 10.60 -11.43 -45.19
CA GLN A 126 10.56 -10.04 -44.70
C GLN A 126 9.22 -9.31 -44.87
N THR A 127 9.20 -8.03 -44.42
CA THR A 127 8.24 -6.91 -44.55
C THR A 127 7.25 -6.84 -43.36
N THR A 128 7.19 -5.82 -42.48
CA THR A 128 7.43 -4.37 -42.59
C THR A 128 7.71 -3.77 -41.19
N MET A 129 8.44 -2.65 -41.14
CA MET A 129 8.73 -1.79 -39.98
C MET A 129 7.49 -1.30 -39.21
N SER A 130 7.56 -1.29 -37.87
CA SER A 130 7.06 -0.18 -37.04
C SER A 130 7.66 -0.25 -35.63
N ILE A 131 8.52 0.73 -35.33
CA ILE A 131 8.92 1.08 -33.97
C ILE A 131 7.75 1.87 -33.37
N GLU A 132 7.18 1.42 -32.26
CA GLU A 132 6.44 2.34 -31.39
C GLU A 132 6.94 2.23 -29.94
N THR A 133 7.43 3.38 -29.51
CA THR A 133 8.06 3.75 -28.27
C THR A 133 7.03 4.07 -27.18
N SER A 134 7.32 3.65 -25.95
CA SER A 134 6.98 4.30 -24.68
C SER A 134 5.85 5.35 -24.69
N GLN A 135 4.64 4.99 -24.26
CA GLN A 135 3.67 5.98 -23.78
C GLN A 135 3.97 6.37 -22.33
N ALA A 136 4.86 7.35 -22.21
CA ALA A 136 4.99 8.21 -21.04
C ALA A 136 5.48 9.61 -21.48
N SER A 137 4.75 10.27 -22.38
CA SER A 137 5.15 11.59 -22.92
C SER A 137 4.05 12.64 -23.02
N SER A 138 2.81 12.36 -22.60
CA SER A 138 1.72 13.34 -22.66
C SER A 138 1.64 14.29 -21.45
N CYS A 139 2.28 13.95 -20.31
CA CYS A 139 2.24 14.79 -19.10
C CYS A 139 3.37 15.85 -19.06
N PHE A 140 4.55 15.51 -19.58
CA PHE A 140 5.71 16.41 -19.57
C PHE A 140 5.58 17.61 -20.53
N SER A 141 4.87 17.43 -21.64
CA SER A 141 4.64 18.47 -22.64
C SER A 141 3.65 19.56 -22.18
N LEU A 142 2.62 19.21 -21.40
CA LEU A 142 1.69 20.19 -20.82
C LEU A 142 2.35 21.06 -19.74
N LEU A 143 3.22 20.46 -18.91
CA LEU A 143 3.99 21.21 -17.91
C LEU A 143 4.99 22.17 -18.56
N TYR A 144 5.67 21.75 -19.64
CA TYR A 144 6.60 22.61 -20.38
C TYR A 144 5.88 23.81 -21.03
N LEU A 145 4.74 23.57 -21.68
CA LEU A 145 3.93 24.65 -22.27
C LEU A 145 3.45 25.65 -21.20
N SER A 146 3.00 25.16 -20.04
CA SER A 146 2.59 26.04 -18.94
C SER A 146 3.73 26.93 -18.44
N PHE A 147 4.95 26.39 -18.35
CA PHE A 147 6.11 27.14 -17.87
C PHE A 147 6.58 28.19 -18.88
N THR A 148 6.56 27.86 -20.18
CA THR A 148 6.91 28.82 -21.24
C THR A 148 5.90 29.97 -21.37
N MET A 149 4.60 29.69 -21.21
CA MET A 149 3.58 30.73 -21.23
C MET A 149 3.73 31.72 -20.07
N ILE A 150 4.06 31.21 -18.87
CA ILE A 150 4.32 32.07 -17.70
C ILE A 150 5.54 32.96 -17.92
N GLN A 151 6.63 32.42 -18.49
CA GLN A 151 7.85 33.20 -18.79
C GLN A 151 7.60 34.28 -19.86
N ILE A 152 6.81 34.00 -20.89
CA ILE A 152 6.47 34.98 -21.93
C ILE A 152 5.59 36.10 -21.37
N ILE A 153 4.63 35.77 -20.50
CA ILE A 153 3.78 36.78 -19.85
C ILE A 153 4.64 37.69 -18.95
N LEU A 154 5.58 37.13 -18.19
CA LEU A 154 6.50 37.91 -17.35
C LEU A 154 7.43 38.80 -18.19
N TYR A 155 7.92 38.30 -19.33
CA TYR A 155 8.79 39.08 -20.22
C TYR A 155 8.07 40.27 -20.88
N ASN A 156 6.77 40.15 -21.17
CA ASN A 156 5.97 41.25 -21.76
C ASN A 156 5.39 42.22 -20.72
N LEU A 157 5.60 41.98 -19.41
CA LEU A 157 5.19 42.87 -18.32
C LEU A 157 6.35 43.74 -17.78
N THR A 158 7.53 43.67 -18.41
CA THR A 158 8.69 44.52 -18.10
C THR A 158 8.99 45.43 -19.29
#